data_AF-A0A6L3SZN8-F1
#
_entry.id   AF-A0A6L3SZN8-F1
#
_cell.length_a   1.000
_cell.length_b   1.000
_cell.length_c   1.000
_cell.angle_alpha   90.00
_cell.angle_beta   90.00
_cell.angle_gamma   90.00
#
_symmetry.space_group_name_H-M   'P 1'
#
loop_
_entity.id
_entity.type
_entity.pdbx_description
1 polymer ?
#
loop_
_entity_poly.entity_id
_entity_poly.type
_entity_poly.pdbx_seq_one_letter_code
_entity_poly.pdbx_strand_id
1 'polypeptide(L)' 'MANEETTTPEPKVVNVAEPWERAYWARRFMVPVEQVQAAVEAVGTDPAIVAAHLERDWPGHEPIV' A
#
# COMPACT_ATOMS: atom_id res chain seq x y z
N MET A 1 1.96 -3.37 31.95
CA MET A 1 2.41 -4.36 30.96
C MET A 1 2.10 -3.74 29.61
N ALA A 2 3.13 -3.62 28.76
CA ALA A 2 3.19 -2.83 27.54
C ALA A 2 1.92 -2.82 26.66
N ASN A 3 1.29 -1.64 26.52
CA ASN A 3 0.63 -1.28 25.26
C ASN A 3 1.75 -0.75 24.35
N GLU A 4 2.55 -1.67 23.82
CA GLU A 4 3.39 -1.37 22.66
C GLU A 4 2.44 -1.21 21.48
N GLU A 5 1.92 0.01 21.35
CA GLU A 5 1.41 0.56 20.11
C GLU A 5 2.48 0.28 19.06
N THR A 6 2.28 -0.78 18.29
CA THR A 6 3.17 -1.18 17.21
C THR A 6 3.02 -0.14 16.11
N THR A 7 3.67 1.01 16.29
CA THR A 7 4.11 1.88 15.20
C THR A 7 5.10 1.05 14.38
N THR A 8 4.55 0.11 13.63
CA THR A 8 5.23 -0.48 12.50
C THR A 8 5.33 0.67 11.52
N PRO A 9 6.52 1.16 11.16
CA PRO A 9 6.63 2.27 10.23
C PRO A 9 5.84 1.89 8.99
N GLU A 10 4.76 2.63 8.70
CA GLU A 10 3.93 2.34 7.55
C GLU A 10 4.83 2.27 6.32
N PRO A 11 4.81 1.16 5.57
CA PRO A 11 5.70 1.03 4.43
C PRO A 11 5.37 2.15 3.45
N LYS A 12 6.33 3.06 3.26
CA LYS A 12 6.20 4.23 2.38
C LYS A 12 6.15 3.84 0.89
N VAL A 13 6.39 2.57 0.59
CA VAL A 13 6.43 2.01 -0.77
C VAL A 13 5.62 0.72 -0.82
N VAL A 14 4.88 0.52 -1.91
CA VAL A 14 4.17 -0.71 -2.24
C VAL A 14 5.18 -1.75 -2.72
N ASN A 15 5.75 -2.49 -1.77
CA ASN A 15 6.59 -3.63 -2.11
C ASN A 15 5.72 -4.85 -2.43
N VAL A 16 6.09 -5.58 -3.48
CA VAL A 16 5.43 -6.82 -3.93
C VAL A 16 6.41 -7.99 -4.02
N ALA A 17 7.63 -7.83 -3.49
CA ALA A 17 8.67 -8.86 -3.49
C ALA A 17 8.21 -10.10 -2.70
N GLU A 18 7.67 -9.88 -1.50
CA GLU A 18 7.23 -10.96 -0.65
C GLU A 18 5.72 -11.23 -0.80
N PRO A 19 5.27 -12.50 -0.68
CA PRO A 19 3.86 -12.84 -0.73
C PRO A 19 3.01 -12.15 0.35
N TRP A 20 3.60 -11.90 1.52
CA TRP A 20 2.89 -11.27 2.65
C TRP A 20 2.69 -9.76 2.42
N GLU A 21 3.63 -9.09 1.75
CA GLU A 21 3.50 -7.65 1.39
C GLU A 21 2.37 -7.47 0.37
N ARG A 22 2.33 -8.33 -0.65
CA ARG A 22 1.24 -8.40 -1.62
C ARG A 22 -0.12 -8.58 -0.94
N ALA A 23 -0.21 -9.52 0.00
CA ALA A 23 -1.45 -9.75 0.75
C ALA A 23 -1.83 -8.54 1.64
N TYR A 24 -0.86 -7.86 2.23
CA TYR A 24 -1.08 -6.63 2.99
C TYR A 24 -1.68 -5.53 2.11
N TRP A 25 -1.07 -5.25 0.96
CA TRP A 25 -1.55 -4.22 0.03
C TRP A 25 -2.88 -4.58 -0.62
N ALA A 26 -3.11 -5.85 -0.96
CA ALA A 26 -4.39 -6.33 -1.45
C ALA A 26 -5.53 -6.05 -0.47
N ARG A 27 -5.28 -6.27 0.83
CA ARG A 27 -6.24 -5.93 1.90
C ARG A 27 -6.42 -4.42 2.05
N ARG A 28 -5.34 -3.65 1.94
CA ARG A 28 -5.34 -2.19 2.10
C ARG A 28 -6.11 -1.49 0.98
N PHE A 29 -5.85 -1.86 -0.27
CA PHE A 29 -6.53 -1.33 -1.45
C PHE A 29 -7.88 -2.02 -1.72
N MET A 30 -8.18 -3.10 -0.99
CA MET A 30 -9.36 -3.94 -1.20
C MET A 30 -9.48 -4.45 -2.65
N VAL A 31 -8.34 -4.83 -3.24
CA VAL A 31 -8.26 -5.41 -4.57
C VAL A 31 -7.48 -6.73 -4.54
N PRO A 32 -7.61 -7.61 -5.55
CA PRO A 32 -6.80 -8.81 -5.65
C PRO A 32 -5.30 -8.50 -5.71
N VAL A 33 -4.49 -9.41 -5.18
CA VAL A 33 -3.01 -9.33 -5.23
C VAL A 33 -2.50 -9.09 -6.64
N GLU A 34 -3.09 -9.75 -7.64
CA GLU A 34 -2.72 -9.59 -9.04
C GLU A 34 -2.94 -8.16 -9.55
N GLN A 35 -4.00 -7.49 -9.11
CA GLN A 35 -4.26 -6.09 -9.46
C GLN A 35 -3.27 -5.14 -8.79
N VAL A 36 -2.88 -5.41 -7.54
CA VAL A 36 -1.83 -4.63 -6.87
C VAL A 36 -0.51 -4.77 -7.63
N GLN A 37 -0.15 -5.98 -8.02
CA GLN A 37 1.09 -6.23 -8.74
C GLN A 37 1.08 -5.56 -10.12
N ALA A 38 -0.01 -5.71 -10.88
CA ALA A 38 -0.16 -5.05 -12.18
C ALA A 38 -0.10 -3.52 -12.06
N ALA A 39 -0.72 -2.94 -11.03
CA ALA A 39 -0.63 -1.51 -10.77
C ALA A 39 0.81 -1.09 -10.45
N VAL A 40 1.51 -1.81 -9.58
CA VAL A 40 2.91 -1.52 -9.23
C VAL A 40 3.83 -1.63 -10.46
N GLU A 41 3.60 -2.60 -11.33
CA GLU A 41 4.35 -2.74 -12.59
C GLU A 41 4.03 -1.60 -13.58
N ALA A 42 2.80 -1.07 -13.57
CA ALA A 42 2.37 0.00 -14.46
C ALA A 42 2.82 1.40 -14.01
N VAL A 43 2.75 1.70 -12.71
CA VAL A 43 2.95 3.05 -12.17
C VAL A 43 4.09 3.18 -11.16
N GLY A 44 4.73 2.07 -10.80
CA GLY A 44 5.81 2.01 -9.82
C GLY A 44 5.34 1.67 -8.41
N THR A 45 6.26 1.72 -7.45
CA THR A 45 6.04 1.29 -6.05
C THR A 45 5.49 2.40 -5.16
N ASP A 46 5.04 3.53 -5.70
CA ASP A 46 4.48 4.62 -4.90
C ASP A 46 3.01 4.33 -4.55
N PRO A 47 2.64 4.23 -3.26
CA PRO A 47 1.27 3.89 -2.84
C PRO A 47 0.23 4.91 -3.25
N ALA A 48 0.57 6.20 -3.34
CA ALA A 48 -0.37 7.23 -3.78
C ALA A 48 -0.67 7.09 -5.28
N ILE A 49 0.37 6.82 -6.09
CA ILE A 49 0.19 6.63 -7.54
C ILE A 49 -0.53 5.30 -7.81
N VAL A 50 -0.17 4.22 -7.11
CA VAL A 50 -0.86 2.92 -7.20
C VAL A 50 -2.33 3.06 -6.81
N ALA A 51 -2.63 3.77 -5.72
CA ALA A 51 -4.02 4.02 -5.31
C ALA A 51 -4.77 4.84 -6.36
N ALA A 52 -4.16 5.89 -6.90
CA ALA A 52 -4.75 6.70 -7.97
C ALA A 52 -5.01 5.87 -9.24
N HIS A 53 -4.11 4.97 -9.61
CA HIS A 53 -4.29 4.04 -10.72
C HIS A 53 -5.41 3.03 -10.48
N LEU A 54 -5.57 2.57 -9.24
CA LEU A 54 -6.63 1.66 -8.81
C LEU A 54 -7.97 2.39 -8.52
N GLU A 55 -8.02 3.71 -8.72
CA GLU A 55 -9.17 4.57 -8.36
C GLU A 55 -9.60 4.39 -6.89
N ARG A 56 -8.63 4.20 -6.00
CA ARG A 56 -8.81 3.98 -4.57
C ARG A 56 -8.31 5.15 -3.75
N ASP A 57 -9.01 5.40 -2.65
CA ASP A 57 -8.63 6.42 -1.67
C ASP A 57 -7.44 5.93 -0.85
N TRP A 58 -6.36 6.73 -0.84
CA TRP A 58 -5.18 6.50 -0.02
C TRP A 58 -5.21 7.47 1.17
N PRO A 59 -5.61 7.02 2.38
CA PRO A 59 -5.75 7.89 3.54
C PRO A 59 -4.42 8.31 4.17
N GLY A 60 -3.28 7.91 3.59
CA GLY A 60 -1.93 8.24 4.08
C GLY A 60 -1.30 9.47 3.40
N HIS A 61 -2.00 10.14 2.49
CA HIS A 61 -1.55 11.42 1.93
C HIS A 61 -2.31 12.54 2.62
N GLU A 62 -1.89 12.89 3.84
CA GLU A 62 -2.15 14.24 4.32
C GLU A 62 -1.30 15.16 3.43
N PRO A 63 -1.89 15.98 2.53
CA PRO A 63 -1.10 16.96 1.81
C PRO A 63 -0.52 17.89 2.88
N ILE A 64 0.80 17.91 3.02
CA ILE A 64 1.47 18.97 3.77
C ILE A 64 1.21 20.24 2.97
N VAL A 65 0.17 20.97 3.37
CA VAL A 65 -0.16 22.33 2.90
C VAL A 65 0.78 23.35 3.51
#